data_AF-A0A392RI31-F1
#
_entry.id   AF-A0A392RI31-F1
#
_cell.length_a   1.000
_cell.length_b   1.000
_cell.length_c   1.000
_cell.angle_alpha   90.00
_cell.angle_beta   90.00
_cell.angle_gamma   90.00
#
_symmetry.space_group_name_H-M   'P 1'
#
loop_
_entity.id
_entity.type
_entity.pdbx_description
1 polymer ?
#
loop_
_entity_poly.entity_id
_entity_poly.type
_entity_poly.pdbx_seq_one_letter_code
_entity_poly.pdbx_strand_id
1 'polypeptide(L)'
;HFGMNLVCIPLSKINVIFGMNWLEFNRVHINCCKNTVLFPKPEENLSSKLMSSREVERSLKEHENMFVMFASLMLEEEFEVGALPVVCEFPDVFPNDISDLPPER
;
A
#
# COMPACT_ATOMS: atom_id res chain seq x y z
N HIS A 1 0.41 -11.68 -18.45
CA HIS A 1 -0.87 -12.21 -18.95
C HIS A 1 -1.63 -11.03 -19.56
N PHE A 2 -1.78 -10.96 -20.89
CA PHE A 2 -2.60 -9.91 -21.51
C PHE A 2 -4.07 -10.26 -21.24
N GLY A 3 -4.76 -9.47 -20.42
CA GLY A 3 -6.16 -9.72 -20.03
C GLY A 3 -7.15 -9.42 -21.16
N MET A 4 -6.99 -10.06 -22.31
CA MET A 4 -7.73 -9.75 -23.55
C MET A 4 -8.03 -10.99 -24.37
N ASN A 5 -9.28 -11.11 -24.82
CA ASN A 5 -9.69 -12.07 -25.84
C ASN A 5 -9.42 -11.46 -27.23
N LEU A 6 -8.65 -12.16 -28.06
CA LEU A 6 -8.34 -11.74 -29.43
C LEU A 6 -9.12 -12.60 -30.45
N VAL A 7 -9.52 -11.97 -31.56
CA VAL A 7 -10.13 -12.65 -32.70
C VAL A 7 -9.26 -12.41 -33.93
N CYS A 8 -8.95 -13.47 -34.69
CA CYS A 8 -8.17 -13.38 -35.92
C CYS A 8 -9.07 -12.95 -37.09
N ILE A 9 -8.70 -11.87 -37.76
CA ILE A 9 -9.39 -11.38 -38.96
C ILE A 9 -8.36 -11.32 -40.08
N PRO A 10 -8.65 -11.84 -41.30
CA PRO A 10 -7.69 -11.87 -42.40
C PRO A 10 -7.51 -10.48 -43.04
N LEU A 11 -6.85 -9.57 -42.32
CA LEU A 11 -6.53 -8.23 -42.79
C LEU A 11 -5.06 -8.14 -43.21
N SER A 12 -4.81 -7.58 -44.40
CA SER A 12 -3.46 -7.25 -44.83
C SER A 12 -3.02 -5.90 -44.25
N LYS A 13 -1.74 -5.76 -43.88
CA LYS A 13 -1.07 -4.51 -43.40
C LYS A 13 -1.38 -4.06 -41.96
N ILE A 14 -2.26 -4.74 -41.25
CA ILE A 14 -2.60 -4.41 -39.85
C ILE A 14 -2.27 -5.62 -38.98
N ASN A 15 -1.46 -5.43 -37.95
CA ASN A 15 -1.09 -6.52 -37.04
C ASN A 15 -2.13 -6.76 -35.95
N VAL A 16 -2.59 -5.69 -35.29
CA VAL A 16 -3.53 -5.73 -34.18
C VAL A 16 -4.48 -4.54 -34.26
N ILE A 17 -5.73 -4.77 -33.87
CA ILE A 17 -6.74 -3.74 -33.68
C ILE A 17 -7.17 -3.76 -32.21
N PHE A 18 -7.05 -2.63 -31.53
CA PHE A 18 -7.55 -2.46 -30.17
C PHE A 18 -8.99 -1.94 -30.19
N GLY A 19 -9.91 -2.72 -29.63
CA GLY A 19 -11.31 -2.30 -29.47
C GLY A 19 -11.48 -1.25 -28.38
N MET A 20 -12.62 -0.56 -28.40
CA MET A 20 -12.94 0.51 -27.45
C MET A 20 -12.92 0.04 -26.00
N ASN A 21 -13.44 -1.16 -25.70
CA ASN A 21 -13.44 -1.71 -24.35
C ASN A 21 -12.01 -1.85 -23.78
N TRP A 22 -11.03 -2.19 -24.62
CA TRP A 22 -9.65 -2.27 -24.18
C TRP A 22 -9.04 -0.89 -23.96
N LEU A 23 -9.34 0.06 -24.84
CA LEU A 23 -8.89 1.44 -24.67
C LEU A 23 -9.46 2.03 -23.37
N GLU A 24 -10.74 1.78 -23.07
CA GLU A 24 -11.40 2.18 -21.82
C GLU A 24 -10.75 1.51 -20.60
N PHE A 25 -10.58 0.18 -20.64
CA PHE A 25 -9.97 -0.57 -19.53
C PHE A 25 -8.56 -0.05 -19.19
N ASN A 26 -7.76 0.27 -20.20
CA ASN A 26 -6.40 0.81 -20.02
C ASN A 26 -6.39 2.35 -19.93
N ARG A 27 -7.56 3.00 -19.83
CA ARG A 27 -7.73 4.45 -19.72
C ARG A 27 -6.97 5.23 -20.81
N VAL A 28 -6.88 4.68 -22.03
CA VAL A 28 -6.15 5.28 -23.15
C VAL A 28 -6.86 6.54 -23.63
N HIS A 29 -6.12 7.64 -23.76
CA HIS A 29 -6.65 8.91 -24.27
C HIS A 29 -6.20 9.14 -25.71
N ILE A 30 -7.17 9.29 -26.62
CA ILE A 30 -6.92 9.60 -28.03
C ILE A 30 -7.14 11.10 -28.25
N ASN A 31 -6.10 11.81 -28.65
CA ASN A 31 -6.19 13.22 -29.03
C ASN A 31 -6.19 13.34 -30.56
N CYS A 32 -7.38 13.45 -31.15
CA CYS A 32 -7.55 13.58 -32.60
C CYS A 32 -6.99 14.88 -33.17
N CYS A 33 -7.02 15.99 -32.41
CA CYS A 33 -6.49 17.28 -32.89
C CYS A 33 -4.96 17.24 -33.06
N LYS A 34 -4.28 16.49 -32.18
CA LYS A 34 -2.81 16.36 -32.20
C LYS A 34 -2.34 15.06 -32.86
N ASN A 35 -3.24 14.18 -33.27
CA ASN A 35 -2.96 12.82 -33.74
C ASN A 35 -2.07 12.03 -32.76
N THR A 36 -2.36 12.11 -31.46
CA THR A 36 -1.59 11.39 -30.43
C THR A 36 -2.46 10.44 -29.63
N VAL A 37 -1.81 9.38 -29.10
CA VAL A 37 -2.42 8.40 -28.19
C VAL A 37 -1.60 8.39 -26.91
N LEU A 38 -2.26 8.62 -25.78
CA LEU A 38 -1.65 8.71 -24.47
C LEU A 38 -2.09 7.53 -23.62
N PHE A 39 -1.11 6.80 -23.10
CA PHE A 39 -1.32 5.72 -22.14
C PHE A 39 -1.03 6.28 -20.75
N PRO A 40 -2.02 6.32 -19.84
CA PRO A 40 -1.78 6.72 -18.47
C PRO A 40 -0.74 5.79 -17.86
N LYS A 41 0.18 6.37 -17.08
CA LYS A 41 1.07 5.55 -16.29
C LYS A 41 0.22 4.74 -15.32
N PRO A 42 0.51 3.44 -15.11
CA PRO A 42 -0.04 2.76 -13.95
C PRO A 42 0.31 3.63 -12.75
N GLU A 43 -0.68 4.05 -11.97
CA GLU A 43 -0.43 4.80 -10.76
C GLU A 43 0.54 3.95 -9.93
N GLU A 44 1.80 4.39 -9.82
CA GLU A 44 2.68 3.94 -8.76
C GLU A 44 2.06 4.49 -7.47
N ASN A 45 1.05 3.78 -6.96
CA ASN A 45 0.34 4.04 -5.71
C ASN A 45 0.32 5.52 -5.31
N LEU A 46 -0.38 6.36 -6.08
CA LEU A 46 -0.83 7.67 -5.59
C LEU A 46 -2.07 7.50 -4.70
N SER A 47 -2.13 6.42 -3.93
CA SER A 47 -2.97 6.32 -2.73
C SER A 47 -2.55 7.32 -1.66
N SER A 48 -1.45 8.07 -1.85
CA SER A 48 -1.32 9.39 -1.27
C SER A 48 -2.24 10.36 -2.01
N LYS A 49 -3.53 10.28 -1.66
CA LYS A 49 -4.41 11.45 -1.62
C LYS A 49 -3.55 12.62 -1.16
N LEU A 50 -3.18 13.53 -2.06
CA LEU A 50 -2.36 14.69 -1.72
C LEU A 50 -3.22 15.53 -0.78
N MET A 51 -3.08 15.25 0.52
CA MET A 51 -3.76 15.96 1.58
C MET A 51 -3.33 17.42 1.41
N SER A 52 -4.30 18.31 1.35
CA SER A 52 -4.00 19.74 1.36
C SER A 52 -3.20 20.06 2.62
N SER A 53 -2.37 21.10 2.58
CA SER A 53 -1.59 21.55 3.74
C SER A 53 -2.47 21.70 5.02
N ARG A 54 -3.73 22.12 4.84
CA ARG A 54 -4.73 22.26 5.92
C ARG A 54 -5.21 20.93 6.51
N GLU A 55 -5.22 19.85 5.74
CA GLU A 55 -5.58 18.52 6.23
C GLU A 55 -4.41 17.88 6.97
N VAL A 56 -3.18 18.11 6.51
CA VAL A 56 -1.95 17.70 7.21
C VAL A 56 -1.86 18.40 8.58
N GLU A 57 -2.08 19.72 8.62
CA GLU A 57 -2.06 20.50 9.86
C GLU A 57 -3.14 20.06 10.86
N ARG A 58 -4.37 19.77 10.38
CA ARG A 58 -5.42 19.22 11.24
C ARG A 58 -5.07 17.85 11.81
N SER A 59 -4.56 16.94 10.98
CA SER A 59 -4.17 15.61 11.43
C SER A 59 -3.03 15.66 12.47
N LEU A 60 -2.08 16.57 12.29
CA LEU A 60 -0.99 16.76 13.27
C LEU A 60 -1.55 17.24 14.61
N LYS A 61 -2.46 18.22 14.59
CA LYS A 61 -3.10 18.76 15.79
C LYS A 61 -4.00 17.73 16.50
N GLU A 62 -4.71 16.89 15.75
CA GLU A 62 -5.47 15.77 16.32
C GLU A 62 -4.55 14.76 17.00
N HIS A 63 -3.38 14.48 16.42
CA HIS A 63 -2.40 13.57 16.99
C HIS A 63 -1.76 14.15 18.26
N GLU A 64 -1.40 15.43 18.28
CA GLU A 64 -0.92 16.13 19.47
C GLU A 64 -1.95 16.08 20.61
N ASN A 65 -3.22 16.35 20.31
CA ASN A 65 -4.30 16.27 21.31
C ASN A 65 -4.50 14.85 21.84
N MET A 66 -4.36 13.83 20.98
CA MET A 66 -4.42 12.43 21.39
C MET A 66 -3.26 12.06 22.31
N PHE A 67 -2.04 12.52 22.01
CA PHE A 67 -0.87 12.31 22.87
C PHE A 67 -1.02 13.01 24.22
N VAL A 68 -1.53 14.25 24.25
CA VAL A 68 -1.80 14.97 25.51
C VAL A 68 -2.86 14.24 26.32
N MET A 69 -3.97 13.82 25.70
CA MET A 69 -5.02 13.05 26.38
C MET A 69 -4.50 11.71 26.91
N PHE A 70 -3.71 10.99 26.12
CA PHE A 70 -3.10 9.73 26.53
C PHE A 70 -2.10 9.94 27.66
N ALA A 71 -1.24 10.96 27.58
CA ALA A 71 -0.31 11.30 28.64
C ALA A 71 -1.04 11.72 29.93
N SER A 72 -2.15 12.45 29.85
CA SER A 72 -3.00 12.77 31.00
C SER A 72 -3.66 11.53 31.60
N LEU A 73 -4.18 10.61 30.78
CA LEU A 73 -4.73 9.34 31.26
C LEU A 73 -3.66 8.48 31.95
N MET A 74 -2.45 8.42 31.40
CA MET A 74 -1.30 7.72 32.00
C MET A 74 -0.75 8.43 33.25
N LEU A 75 -1.01 9.73 33.42
CA LEU A 75 -0.68 10.50 34.63
C LEU A 75 -1.73 10.34 35.73
N GLU A 76 -3.00 10.13 35.35
CA GLU A 76 -4.06 9.78 36.29
C GLU A 76 -3.94 8.32 36.77
N GLU A 77 -3.32 7.46 35.97
CA GLU A 77 -3.03 6.06 36.29
C GLU A 77 -1.55 5.87 36.68
N GLU A 78 -1.14 6.36 37.84
CA GLU A 78 0.05 5.82 38.52
C GLU A 78 -0.21 4.32 38.83
N PHE A 79 0.00 3.38 37.89
CA PHE A 79 0.08 1.95 38.23
C PHE A 79 0.84 1.08 37.22
N GLU A 80 1.87 0.43 37.76
CA GLU A 80 2.64 -0.76 37.34
C GLU A 80 2.87 -1.08 35.85
N VAL A 81 4.15 -0.93 35.47
CA VAL A 81 4.80 -1.40 34.24
C VAL A 81 4.63 -2.92 34.07
N GLY A 82 3.54 -3.37 33.46
CA GLY A 82 3.29 -4.83 33.32
C GLY A 82 2.40 -5.30 32.17
N ALA A 83 1.81 -4.42 31.36
CA ALA A 83 0.80 -4.84 30.38
C ALA A 83 1.08 -4.34 28.95
N LEU A 84 2.14 -4.87 28.32
CA LEU A 84 2.31 -4.82 26.86
C LEU A 84 1.99 -6.21 26.27
N PRO A 85 0.87 -6.40 25.55
CA PRO A 85 0.35 -7.69 25.13
C PRO A 85 1.01 -8.21 23.83
N VAL A 86 2.33 -8.05 23.68
CA VAL A 86 3.06 -8.45 22.45
C VAL A 86 4.00 -9.65 22.70
N VAL A 87 4.19 -10.07 23.95
CA VAL A 87 5.12 -11.16 24.30
C VAL A 87 4.46 -12.21 25.21
N CYS A 88 3.28 -12.70 24.81
CA CYS A 88 2.64 -13.85 25.48
C CYS A 88 2.23 -14.99 24.53
N GLU A 89 2.45 -14.88 23.22
CA GLU A 89 2.03 -15.93 22.28
C GLU A 89 3.09 -17.02 22.02
N PHE A 90 4.28 -16.93 22.62
CA PHE A 90 5.32 -17.95 22.45
C PHE A 90 6.00 -18.35 23.77
N PRO A 91 5.29 -19.00 24.70
CA PRO A 91 5.90 -19.61 25.88
C PRO A 91 6.72 -20.88 25.55
N ASP A 92 6.64 -21.43 24.33
CA ASP A 92 7.22 -22.72 23.93
C ASP A 92 8.37 -22.67 22.89
N VAL A 93 8.83 -21.49 22.47
CA VAL A 93 9.91 -21.38 21.44
C VAL A 93 11.32 -21.51 21.99
N PHE A 94 11.49 -21.61 23.31
CA PHE A 94 12.77 -21.91 23.94
C PHE A 94 12.57 -22.98 25.03
N PRO A 95 12.67 -24.28 24.71
CA PRO A 95 12.88 -25.28 25.73
C PRO A 95 14.17 -24.98 26.50
N ASN A 96 14.16 -25.16 27.83
CA ASN A 96 15.32 -24.90 28.72
C ASN A 96 16.53 -25.81 28.45
N ASP A 97 16.46 -26.69 27.46
CA ASP A 97 17.51 -27.64 27.09
C ASP A 97 18.13 -27.27 25.73
N ILE A 98 18.76 -26.09 25.66
CA ILE A 98 19.75 -25.81 24.61
C ILE A 98 21.11 -26.30 25.11
N SER A 99 21.29 -27.62 25.16
CA SER A 99 22.63 -28.21 25.22
C SER A 99 23.04 -28.52 23.79
N ASP A 100 23.61 -27.53 23.10
CA ASP A 100 24.60 -27.73 22.03
C ASP A 100 25.12 -26.35 21.57
N LEU A 101 26.28 -25.96 22.10
CA LEU A 101 27.10 -24.92 21.48
C LEU A 101 27.74 -25.51 20.21
N PRO A 102 27.70 -24.81 19.07
CA PRO A 102 28.47 -25.26 17.91
C PRO A 102 29.98 -25.23 18.24
N PRO A 103 30.78 -26.20 17.74
CA PRO A 103 32.20 -26.26 18.06
C PRO A 103 32.95 -25.02 17.56
N GLU A 104 33.91 -24.57 18.36
CA GLU A 104 34.84 -23.48 18.06
C GLU A 104 35.65 -23.79 16.78
N ARG A 105 35.97 -22.76 15.97
CA ARG A 105 36.98 -22.87 14.89
C ARG A 105 38.33 -22.37 15.36
#